data_AF-A0A497NIU7-F1
#
_entry.id   AF-A0A497NIU7-F1
#
_cell.length_a   1.000
_cell.length_b   1.000
_cell.length_c   1.000
_cell.angle_alpha   90.00
_cell.angle_beta   90.00
_cell.angle_gamma   90.00
#
_symmetry.space_group_name_H-M   'P 1'
#
loop_
_entity.id
_entity.type
_entity.pdbx_description
1 polymer ?
#
loop_
_entity_poly.entity_id
_entity_poly.type
_entity_poly.pdbx_seq_one_letter_code
_entity_poly.pdbx_strand_id
1 'polypeptide(L)'
;MLALAPLSLLPGLEGVNIMDLIFYAIFIFVSMAIFTLFGQRIQVWRLLSQVKASVRKLKMMRDEGRRIAVERLGELGGDEGVAEKVDRFIEHFAIEPESMDPAGVVWKLERILDVREQKFLDEVRRMAPKASDEEVHNLEGLLEAALALNALYKIVRHYYLLGKRTASLFIIAQLQMLMPLIMKMARAYADALVAFREGQPIGDGIGALVAAKLMHGKPFKPLV
;
A
#
# COMPACT_ATOMS: atom_id res chain seq x y z
N MET A 1 -15.06 -10.10 56.79
CA MET A 1 -13.86 -9.62 57.49
C MET A 1 -12.65 -10.00 56.67
N LEU A 2 -12.12 -9.10 55.84
CA LEU A 2 -10.82 -9.31 55.19
C LEU A 2 -9.75 -9.08 56.27
N ALA A 3 -9.03 -10.14 56.63
CA ALA A 3 -7.88 -10.04 57.51
C ALA A 3 -6.80 -9.21 56.80
N LEU A 4 -6.51 -8.03 57.35
CA LEU A 4 -5.27 -7.30 57.05
C LEU A 4 -4.11 -8.22 57.45
N ALA A 5 -3.49 -8.87 56.47
CA ALA A 5 -2.23 -9.56 56.68
C ALA A 5 -1.22 -8.54 57.23
N PRO A 6 -0.50 -8.85 58.32
CA PRO A 6 0.48 -7.93 58.87
C PRO A 6 1.57 -7.70 57.82
N LEU A 7 1.89 -6.42 57.61
CA LEU A 7 2.88 -5.89 56.67
C LEU A 7 4.30 -6.49 56.84
N SER A 8 4.50 -7.34 57.86
CA SER A 8 5.74 -8.02 58.24
C SER A 8 6.10 -9.26 57.42
N LEU A 9 5.28 -9.68 56.45
CA LEU A 9 5.52 -10.87 55.62
C LEU A 9 6.22 -10.61 54.27
N LEU A 10 6.56 -9.35 53.96
CA LEU A 10 7.37 -8.98 52.80
C LEU A 10 8.85 -8.87 53.22
N PRO A 11 9.73 -9.76 52.73
CA PRO A 11 11.15 -9.73 53.09
C PRO A 11 11.78 -8.43 52.59
N GLY A 12 12.42 -7.67 53.49
CA GLY A 12 13.06 -6.38 53.19
C GLY A 12 12.35 -5.12 53.70
N LEU A 13 11.22 -5.26 54.43
CA LEU A 13 10.49 -4.13 55.04
C LEU A 13 10.72 -3.97 56.56
N GLU A 14 11.65 -4.72 57.15
CA GLU A 14 11.98 -4.59 58.57
C GLU A 14 12.67 -3.24 58.85
N GLY A 15 11.96 -2.33 59.51
CA GLY A 15 12.45 -0.99 59.86
C GLY A 15 12.02 0.15 58.92
N VAL A 16 11.16 -0.11 57.94
CA VAL A 16 10.62 0.92 57.01
C VAL A 16 9.38 1.56 57.61
N ASN A 17 9.38 2.89 57.79
CA ASN A 17 8.19 3.59 58.29
C ASN A 17 7.06 3.51 57.25
N ILE A 18 5.82 3.38 57.71
CA ILE A 18 4.63 3.38 56.84
C ILE A 18 4.57 4.65 55.98
N MET A 19 5.05 5.78 56.51
CA MET A 19 5.15 7.04 55.75
C MET A 19 6.14 6.97 54.59
N ASP A 20 7.26 6.27 54.75
CA ASP A 20 8.26 6.09 53.68
C ASP A 20 7.70 5.19 52.58
N LEU A 21 6.97 4.13 52.95
CA LEU A 21 6.27 3.25 52.00
C LEU A 21 5.22 4.01 51.18
N ILE A 22 4.43 4.89 51.82
CA ILE A 22 3.45 5.73 51.15
C ILE A 22 4.15 6.70 50.19
N PHE A 23 5.26 7.31 50.62
CA PHE A 23 6.03 8.22 49.78
C PHE A 23 6.61 7.51 48.54
N TYR A 24 7.19 6.32 48.70
CA TYR A 24 7.69 5.53 47.57
C TYR A 24 6.56 5.11 46.63
N ALA A 25 5.41 4.68 47.16
CA ALA A 25 4.26 4.34 46.34
C ALA A 25 3.78 5.55 45.52
N ILE A 26 3.62 6.72 46.16
CA ILE A 26 3.24 7.96 45.47
C ILE A 26 4.27 8.32 44.40
N PHE A 27 5.56 8.24 44.72
CA PHE A 27 6.64 8.53 43.77
C PHE A 27 6.59 7.59 42.55
N ILE A 28 6.36 6.29 42.76
CA ILE A 28 6.21 5.31 41.67
C ILE A 28 4.97 5.62 40.83
N PHE A 29 3.81 5.87 41.44
CA PHE A 29 2.60 6.18 40.68
C PHE A 29 2.70 7.50 39.91
N VAL A 30 3.28 8.54 40.51
CA VAL A 30 3.51 9.85 39.87
C VAL A 30 4.49 9.70 38.71
N SER A 31 5.60 8.98 38.91
CA SER A 31 6.56 8.75 37.82
C SER A 31 5.92 7.94 36.69
N MET A 32 5.13 6.90 36.99
CA MET A 32 4.43 6.10 35.98
C MET A 32 3.39 6.94 35.20
N ALA A 33 2.66 7.83 35.87
CA ALA A 33 1.73 8.75 35.22
C ALA A 33 2.45 9.71 34.26
N ILE A 34 3.60 10.25 34.67
CA ILE A 34 4.42 11.10 33.79
C ILE A 34 4.93 10.29 32.59
N PHE A 35 5.54 9.13 32.80
CA PHE A 35 6.07 8.32 31.70
C PHE A 35 5.01 7.87 30.71
N THR A 36 3.81 7.52 31.18
CA THR A 36 2.72 7.09 30.28
C THR A 36 2.19 8.24 29.43
N LEU A 37 1.95 9.41 30.02
CA LEU A 37 1.43 10.58 29.29
C LEU A 37 2.45 11.15 28.28
N PHE A 38 3.70 11.29 28.69
CA PHE A 38 4.76 11.80 27.80
C PHE A 38 5.25 10.75 26.80
N GLY A 39 5.34 9.49 27.24
CA GLY A 39 5.77 8.36 26.41
C GLY A 39 4.85 8.13 25.21
N GLN A 40 3.54 8.23 25.39
CA GLN A 40 2.57 8.12 24.29
C GLN A 40 2.80 9.17 23.19
N ARG A 41 3.05 10.43 23.56
CA ARG A 41 3.33 11.51 22.58
C ARG A 41 4.60 11.24 21.79
N ILE A 42 5.66 10.81 22.47
CA ILE A 42 6.93 10.45 21.84
C ILE A 42 6.75 9.25 20.91
N GLN A 43 5.96 8.25 21.31
CA GLN A 43 5.66 7.07 20.52
C GLN A 43 4.91 7.45 19.23
N VAL A 44 3.85 8.26 19.33
CA VAL A 44 3.11 8.80 18.18
C VAL A 44 4.04 9.53 17.22
N TRP A 45 4.88 10.41 17.73
CA TRP A 45 5.83 11.18 16.91
C TRP A 45 6.83 10.28 16.16
N ARG A 46 7.37 9.25 16.82
CA ARG A 46 8.29 8.29 16.20
C ARG A 46 7.60 7.49 15.09
N LEU A 47 6.40 6.96 15.38
CA LEU A 47 5.63 6.17 14.41
C LEU A 47 5.22 7.01 13.20
N LEU A 48 4.75 8.24 13.41
CA LEU A 48 4.44 9.18 12.32
C LEU A 48 5.65 9.43 11.41
N SER A 49 6.84 9.58 11.99
CA SER A 49 8.07 9.82 11.24
C SER A 49 8.43 8.63 10.34
N GLN A 50 8.25 7.41 10.83
CA GLN A 50 8.45 6.18 10.04
C GLN A 50 7.43 6.09 8.89
N VAL A 51 6.15 6.25 9.19
CA VAL A 51 5.08 6.21 8.18
C VAL A 51 5.28 7.30 7.12
N LYS A 52 5.68 8.51 7.52
CA LYS A 52 6.00 9.63 6.61
C LYS A 52 7.07 9.25 5.60
N ALA A 53 8.10 8.48 6.01
CA ALA A 53 9.11 7.99 5.07
C ALA A 53 8.51 7.03 4.04
N SER A 54 7.65 6.11 4.47
CA SER A 54 6.97 5.17 3.57
C SER A 54 5.99 5.86 2.62
N VAL A 55 5.22 6.84 3.09
CA VAL A 55 4.34 7.68 2.26
C VAL A 55 5.14 8.40 1.16
N ARG A 56 6.33 8.93 1.49
CA ARG A 56 7.21 9.56 0.49
C ARG A 56 7.67 8.57 -0.57
N LYS A 57 8.06 7.36 -0.18
CA LYS A 57 8.44 6.30 -1.12
C LYS A 57 7.29 5.91 -2.05
N LEU A 58 6.08 5.74 -1.50
CA LEU A 58 4.87 5.50 -2.31
C LEU A 58 4.60 6.63 -3.31
N LYS A 59 4.77 7.89 -2.88
CA LYS A 59 4.63 9.04 -3.77
C LYS A 59 5.61 8.97 -4.94
N MET A 60 6.87 8.65 -4.66
CA MET A 60 7.90 8.52 -5.70
C MET A 60 7.57 7.40 -6.70
N MET A 61 7.15 6.22 -6.22
CA MET A 61 6.73 5.12 -7.09
C MET A 61 5.53 5.48 -7.96
N ARG A 62 4.51 6.15 -7.39
CA ARG A 62 3.36 6.65 -8.17
C ARG A 62 3.81 7.65 -9.24
N ASP A 63 4.61 8.65 -8.85
CA ASP A 63 5.07 9.68 -9.80
C ASP A 63 5.88 9.09 -10.93
N GLU A 64 6.71 8.10 -10.63
CA GLU A 64 7.49 7.37 -11.62
C GLU A 64 6.58 6.52 -12.54
N GLY A 65 5.60 5.81 -11.98
CA GLY A 65 4.64 5.06 -12.79
C GLY A 65 3.84 5.94 -13.74
N ARG A 66 3.39 7.11 -13.27
CA ARG A 66 2.77 8.13 -14.13
C ARG A 66 3.72 8.60 -15.22
N ARG A 67 4.98 8.91 -14.87
CA ARG A 67 5.99 9.37 -15.84
C ARG A 67 6.22 8.35 -16.95
N ILE A 68 6.41 7.08 -16.57
CA ILE A 68 6.62 5.96 -17.50
C ILE A 68 5.40 5.78 -18.42
N ALA A 69 4.18 5.85 -17.88
CA ALA A 69 2.96 5.73 -18.67
C ALA A 69 2.83 6.82 -19.73
N VAL A 70 3.07 8.08 -19.34
CA VAL A 70 3.02 9.22 -20.27
C VAL A 70 4.09 9.11 -21.35
N GLU A 71 5.31 8.73 -20.97
CA GLU A 71 6.43 8.52 -21.90
C GLU A 71 6.09 7.44 -22.94
N ARG A 72 5.64 6.26 -22.49
CA ARG A 72 5.36 5.12 -23.37
C ARG A 72 4.17 5.37 -24.30
N LEU A 73 3.11 6.02 -23.81
CA LEU A 73 1.97 6.42 -24.65
C LEU A 73 2.35 7.50 -25.68
N GLY A 74 3.24 8.42 -25.30
CA GLY A 74 3.77 9.44 -26.21
C GLY A 74 4.57 8.84 -27.38
N GLU A 75 5.40 7.82 -27.11
CA GLU A 75 6.14 7.09 -28.14
C GLU A 75 5.22 6.42 -29.17
N LEU A 76 4.05 5.95 -28.74
CA LEU A 76 3.10 5.18 -29.56
C LEU A 76 1.99 6.06 -30.18
N GLY A 77 2.32 7.33 -30.44
CA GLY A 77 1.48 8.24 -31.21
C GLY A 77 0.47 9.03 -30.38
N GLY A 78 0.68 9.15 -29.08
CA GLY A 78 -0.12 9.99 -28.22
C GLY A 78 -0.07 11.49 -28.59
N ASP A 79 -1.18 12.18 -28.40
CA ASP A 79 -1.35 13.62 -28.65
C ASP A 79 -0.80 14.50 -27.51
N GLU A 80 -0.80 15.83 -27.68
CA GLU A 80 -0.33 16.77 -26.65
C GLU A 80 -1.09 16.63 -25.31
N GLY A 81 -2.28 16.01 -25.32
CA GLY A 81 -3.14 15.77 -24.14
C GLY A 81 -2.93 14.43 -23.43
N VAL A 82 -1.96 13.59 -23.81
CA VAL A 82 -1.75 12.25 -23.21
C VAL A 82 -1.57 12.32 -21.71
N ALA A 83 -0.83 13.30 -21.20
CA ALA A 83 -0.59 13.42 -19.76
C ALA A 83 -1.89 13.61 -18.97
N GLU A 84 -2.83 14.40 -19.49
CA GLU A 84 -4.14 14.61 -18.85
C GLU A 84 -5.02 13.37 -18.97
N LYS A 85 -4.96 12.66 -20.10
CA LYS A 85 -5.69 11.39 -20.27
C LYS A 85 -5.19 10.33 -19.29
N VAL A 86 -3.88 10.20 -19.12
CA VAL A 86 -3.27 9.32 -18.11
C VAL A 86 -3.72 9.72 -16.70
N ASP A 87 -3.71 11.02 -16.38
CA ASP A 87 -4.18 11.50 -15.08
C ASP A 87 -5.64 11.13 -14.82
N ARG A 88 -6.52 11.29 -15.81
CA ARG A 88 -7.92 10.86 -15.68
C ARG A 88 -8.04 9.34 -15.52
N PHE A 89 -7.24 8.58 -16.26
CA PHE A 89 -7.25 7.12 -16.20
C PHE A 89 -6.85 6.62 -14.80
N ILE A 90 -5.73 7.08 -14.24
CA ILE A 90 -5.24 6.64 -12.92
C ILE A 90 -6.12 7.12 -11.76
N GLU A 91 -7.01 8.08 -12.01
CA GLU A 91 -8.02 8.55 -11.05
C GLU A 91 -9.34 7.75 -11.14
N HIS A 92 -9.50 6.91 -12.18
CA HIS A 92 -10.68 6.07 -12.34
C HIS A 92 -10.77 5.01 -11.23
N PHE A 93 -12.00 4.74 -10.78
CA PHE A 93 -12.30 3.65 -9.86
C PHE A 93 -13.55 2.90 -10.35
N ALA A 94 -13.48 1.57 -10.33
CA ALA A 94 -14.63 0.72 -10.58
C ALA A 94 -15.40 0.49 -9.27
N ILE A 95 -16.73 0.57 -9.31
CA ILE A 95 -17.58 0.27 -8.17
C ILE A 95 -17.94 -1.22 -8.23
N GLU A 96 -17.41 -1.99 -7.29
CA GLU A 96 -17.74 -3.41 -7.15
C GLU A 96 -19.11 -3.59 -6.46
N PRO A 97 -19.84 -4.69 -6.75
CA PRO A 97 -21.11 -4.98 -6.10
C PRO A 97 -20.93 -5.23 -4.59
N GLU A 98 -21.82 -4.66 -3.77
CA GLU A 98 -21.74 -4.68 -2.29
C GLU A 98 -22.00 -6.07 -1.67
N SER A 99 -22.64 -7.00 -2.39
CA SER A 99 -22.93 -8.34 -1.86
C SER A 99 -22.79 -9.46 -2.89
N MET A 100 -22.19 -10.58 -2.45
CA MET A 100 -22.20 -11.85 -3.17
C MET A 100 -23.51 -12.58 -2.87
N ASP A 101 -24.47 -12.49 -3.79
CA ASP A 101 -25.71 -13.26 -3.72
C ASP A 101 -25.51 -14.66 -4.35
N PRO A 102 -25.81 -15.77 -3.63
CA PRO A 102 -25.50 -17.14 -4.07
C PRO A 102 -26.10 -17.59 -5.42
N ALA A 103 -27.10 -16.88 -5.95
CA ALA A 103 -27.99 -17.40 -7.00
C ALA A 103 -27.69 -16.95 -8.45
N GLY A 104 -26.55 -16.31 -8.75
CA GLY A 104 -26.22 -15.98 -10.16
C GLY A 104 -25.26 -14.81 -10.41
N VAL A 105 -24.43 -14.42 -9.44
CA VAL A 105 -23.55 -13.25 -9.55
C VAL A 105 -22.22 -13.55 -10.23
N VAL A 106 -21.73 -14.80 -10.26
CA VAL A 106 -20.46 -15.14 -10.95
C VAL A 106 -20.49 -14.69 -12.41
N TRP A 107 -21.59 -14.98 -13.13
CA TRP A 107 -21.81 -14.51 -14.50
C TRP A 107 -21.89 -12.97 -14.61
N LYS A 108 -22.40 -12.29 -13.59
CA LYS A 108 -22.46 -10.81 -13.56
C LYS A 108 -21.07 -10.22 -13.29
N LEU A 109 -20.28 -10.83 -12.41
CA LEU A 109 -18.93 -10.40 -12.07
C LEU A 109 -18.00 -10.60 -13.28
N GLU A 110 -18.03 -11.76 -13.91
CA GLU A 110 -17.33 -12.03 -15.17
C GLU A 110 -17.68 -10.97 -16.21
N ARG A 111 -18.98 -10.72 -16.41
CA ARG A 111 -19.41 -9.68 -17.35
C ARG A 111 -18.92 -8.26 -16.97
N ILE A 112 -18.85 -7.93 -15.69
CA ILE A 112 -18.33 -6.63 -15.23
C ILE A 112 -16.83 -6.53 -15.50
N LEU A 113 -16.07 -7.61 -15.27
CA LEU A 113 -14.64 -7.69 -15.55
C LEU A 113 -14.39 -7.56 -17.05
N ASP A 114 -15.09 -8.32 -17.89
CA ASP A 114 -14.97 -8.26 -19.35
C ASP A 114 -15.27 -6.86 -19.89
N VAL A 115 -16.34 -6.23 -19.40
CA VAL A 115 -16.73 -4.89 -19.83
C VAL A 115 -15.73 -3.85 -19.35
N ARG A 116 -15.13 -4.03 -18.16
CA ARG A 116 -14.08 -3.15 -17.64
C ARG A 116 -12.83 -3.25 -18.49
N GLU A 117 -12.37 -4.47 -18.77
CA GLU A 117 -11.20 -4.74 -19.64
C GLU A 117 -11.41 -4.15 -21.03
N GLN A 118 -12.55 -4.41 -21.67
CA GLN A 118 -12.85 -3.85 -22.99
C GLN A 118 -12.83 -2.32 -22.99
N LYS A 119 -13.39 -1.67 -21.96
CA LYS A 119 -13.34 -0.21 -21.83
C LYS A 119 -11.93 0.31 -21.65
N PHE A 120 -11.10 -0.39 -20.88
CA PHE A 120 -9.71 -0.01 -20.66
C PHE A 120 -8.91 -0.11 -21.95
N LEU A 121 -9.03 -1.22 -22.68
CA LEU A 121 -8.42 -1.41 -24.00
C LEU A 121 -8.87 -0.35 -25.01
N ASP A 122 -10.17 -0.02 -25.04
CA ASP A 122 -10.70 1.02 -25.93
C ASP A 122 -10.16 2.41 -25.58
N GLU A 123 -9.97 2.72 -24.30
CA GLU A 123 -9.35 3.98 -23.86
C GLU A 123 -7.87 4.03 -24.26
N VAL A 124 -7.14 2.92 -24.10
CA VAL A 124 -5.74 2.79 -24.53
C VAL A 124 -5.59 2.99 -26.03
N ARG A 125 -6.44 2.36 -26.86
CA ARG A 125 -6.42 2.54 -28.32
C ARG A 125 -6.62 3.99 -28.74
N ARG A 126 -7.45 4.75 -28.00
CA ARG A 126 -7.64 6.19 -28.24
C ARG A 126 -6.46 7.04 -27.79
N MET A 127 -5.70 6.58 -26.81
CA MET A 127 -4.50 7.27 -26.30
C MET A 127 -3.26 6.98 -27.16
N ALA A 128 -3.15 5.78 -27.74
CA ALA A 128 -2.01 5.34 -28.54
C ALA A 128 -2.46 4.75 -29.89
N PRO A 129 -2.82 5.61 -30.87
CA PRO A 129 -3.37 5.17 -32.16
C PRO A 129 -2.37 4.42 -33.04
N LYS A 130 -1.07 4.45 -32.74
CA LYS A 130 -0.03 3.73 -33.51
C LYS A 130 0.38 2.39 -32.87
N ALA A 131 -0.17 2.06 -31.71
CA ALA A 131 0.15 0.82 -31.01
C ALA A 131 -0.42 -0.41 -31.74
N SER A 132 0.38 -1.46 -31.87
CA SER A 132 -0.10 -2.79 -32.26
C SER A 132 -0.98 -3.42 -31.17
N ASP A 133 -1.75 -4.46 -31.49
CA ASP A 133 -2.64 -5.11 -30.51
C ASP A 133 -1.87 -5.63 -29.29
N GLU A 134 -0.67 -6.18 -29.48
CA GLU A 134 0.21 -6.60 -28.37
C GLU A 134 0.65 -5.43 -27.50
N GLU A 135 1.00 -4.29 -28.11
CA GLU A 135 1.36 -3.07 -27.40
C GLU A 135 0.19 -2.46 -26.65
N VAL A 136 -1.04 -2.57 -27.17
CA VAL A 136 -2.26 -2.11 -26.48
C VAL A 136 -2.46 -2.89 -25.18
N HIS A 137 -2.32 -4.22 -25.18
CA HIS A 137 -2.42 -5.02 -23.95
C HIS A 137 -1.29 -4.72 -22.96
N ASN A 138 -0.06 -4.49 -23.45
CA ASN A 138 1.05 -4.07 -22.59
C ASN A 138 0.80 -2.69 -21.97
N LEU A 139 0.29 -1.74 -22.75
CA LEU A 139 -0.07 -0.40 -22.28
C LEU A 139 -1.23 -0.42 -21.27
N GLU A 140 -2.21 -1.30 -21.46
CA GLU A 140 -3.29 -1.51 -20.51
C GLU A 140 -2.72 -1.96 -19.15
N GLY A 141 -1.93 -3.04 -19.12
CA GLY A 141 -1.32 -3.54 -17.89
C GLY A 141 -0.41 -2.51 -17.24
N LEU A 142 0.32 -1.71 -18.03
CA LEU A 142 1.12 -0.59 -17.54
C LEU A 142 0.23 0.44 -16.82
N LEU A 143 -0.86 0.88 -17.44
CA LEU A 143 -1.78 1.84 -16.84
C LEU A 143 -2.51 1.30 -15.62
N GLU A 144 -2.86 0.01 -15.60
CA GLU A 144 -3.43 -0.65 -14.43
C GLU A 144 -2.44 -0.67 -13.24
N ALA A 145 -1.18 -0.99 -13.50
CA ALA A 145 -0.14 -0.96 -12.46
C ALA A 145 0.10 0.48 -11.94
N ALA A 146 0.06 1.49 -12.82
CA ALA A 146 0.13 2.90 -12.42
C ALA A 146 -1.08 3.32 -11.57
N LEU A 147 -2.29 2.88 -11.94
CA LEU A 147 -3.53 3.10 -11.19
C LEU A 147 -3.43 2.46 -9.79
N ALA A 148 -2.94 1.22 -9.69
CA ALA A 148 -2.75 0.53 -8.43
C ALA A 148 -1.77 1.28 -7.49
N LEU A 149 -0.64 1.78 -8.01
CA LEU A 149 0.28 2.61 -7.25
C LEU A 149 -0.35 3.92 -6.77
N ASN A 150 -1.17 4.55 -7.61
CA ASN A 150 -1.91 5.76 -7.25
C ASN A 150 -2.92 5.50 -6.13
N ALA A 151 -3.68 4.41 -6.23
CA ALA A 151 -4.62 3.98 -5.20
C ALA A 151 -3.91 3.72 -3.86
N LEU A 152 -2.81 2.95 -3.87
CA LEU A 152 -2.01 2.68 -2.66
C LEU A 152 -1.50 3.97 -2.02
N TYR A 153 -0.98 4.90 -2.82
CA TYR A 153 -0.51 6.19 -2.32
C TYR A 153 -1.64 6.99 -1.67
N LYS A 154 -2.81 7.11 -2.31
CA LYS A 154 -3.94 7.87 -1.79
C LYS A 154 -4.46 7.31 -0.48
N ILE A 155 -4.67 5.98 -0.42
CA ILE A 155 -5.17 5.29 0.76
C ILE A 155 -4.22 5.51 1.94
N VAL A 156 -2.92 5.22 1.76
CA VAL A 156 -1.93 5.38 2.82
C VAL A 156 -1.77 6.84 3.24
N ARG A 157 -1.79 7.77 2.28
CA ARG A 157 -1.74 9.22 2.57
C ARG A 157 -2.95 9.66 3.38
N HIS A 158 -4.15 9.18 3.05
CA HIS A 158 -5.37 9.51 3.77
C HIS A 158 -5.27 9.10 5.25
N TYR A 159 -4.93 7.84 5.52
CA TYR A 159 -4.78 7.35 6.90
C TYR A 159 -3.61 8.01 7.64
N TYR A 160 -2.52 8.34 6.96
CA TYR A 160 -1.41 9.10 7.55
C TYR A 160 -1.85 10.51 7.98
N LEU A 161 -2.59 11.24 7.12
CA LEU A 161 -3.10 12.57 7.45
C LEU A 161 -4.13 12.51 8.58
N LEU A 162 -5.00 11.50 8.58
CA LEU A 162 -5.97 11.25 9.64
C LEU A 162 -5.27 10.99 10.97
N GLY A 163 -4.29 10.09 11.00
CA GLY A 163 -3.49 9.79 12.19
C GLY A 163 -2.71 11.01 12.70
N LYS A 164 -2.15 11.81 11.78
CA LYS A 164 -1.45 13.06 12.12
C LYS A 164 -2.38 14.11 12.75
N ARG A 165 -3.60 14.27 12.22
CA ARG A 165 -4.56 15.27 12.73
C ARG A 165 -5.21 14.87 14.05
N THR A 166 -5.57 13.59 14.19
CA THR A 166 -6.22 13.07 15.39
C THR A 166 -5.23 12.76 16.51
N ALA A 167 -3.93 12.69 16.21
CA ALA A 167 -2.89 12.18 17.11
C ALA A 167 -3.23 10.78 17.68
N SER A 168 -4.06 10.00 16.98
CA SER A 168 -4.51 8.68 17.42
C SER A 168 -3.39 7.66 17.25
N LEU A 169 -2.85 7.17 18.37
CA LEU A 169 -1.81 6.14 18.40
C LEU A 169 -2.24 4.88 17.62
N PHE A 170 -3.50 4.47 17.76
CA PHE A 170 -4.01 3.25 17.14
C PHE A 170 -4.01 3.32 15.61
N ILE A 171 -4.47 4.43 15.02
CA ILE A 171 -4.48 4.61 13.56
C ILE A 171 -3.06 4.54 13.00
N ILE A 172 -2.12 5.22 13.67
CA ILE A 172 -0.73 5.29 13.20
C ILE A 172 -0.02 3.94 13.39
N ALA A 173 -0.27 3.26 14.50
CA ALA A 173 0.29 1.94 14.77
C ALA A 173 -0.19 0.91 13.74
N GLN A 174 -1.50 0.86 13.46
CA GLN A 174 -2.06 -0.01 12.41
C GLN A 174 -1.41 0.26 11.05
N LEU A 175 -1.29 1.54 10.68
CA LEU A 175 -0.66 1.91 9.42
C LEU A 175 0.81 1.49 9.38
N GLN A 176 1.56 1.71 10.45
CA GLN A 176 2.97 1.32 10.58
C GLN A 176 3.16 -0.19 10.47
N MET A 177 2.28 -0.99 11.07
CA MET A 177 2.31 -2.45 11.00
C MET A 177 2.01 -2.98 9.59
N LEU A 178 1.11 -2.33 8.85
CA LEU A 178 0.76 -2.72 7.47
C LEU A 178 1.76 -2.20 6.43
N MET A 179 2.52 -1.14 6.73
CA MET A 179 3.47 -0.54 5.80
C MET A 179 4.41 -1.54 5.11
N PRO A 180 5.01 -2.56 5.79
CA PRO A 180 5.88 -3.52 5.13
C PRO A 180 5.19 -4.33 4.03
N LEU A 181 3.94 -4.74 4.25
CA LEU A 181 3.15 -5.48 3.27
C LEU A 181 2.77 -4.58 2.10
N ILE A 182 2.29 -3.37 2.40
CA ILE A 182 1.98 -2.37 1.38
C ILE A 182 3.21 -2.04 0.53
N MET A 183 4.39 -2.01 1.12
CA MET A 183 5.63 -1.76 0.38
C MET A 183 6.15 -2.93 -0.41
N LYS A 184 5.73 -4.16 -0.11
CA LYS A 184 5.96 -5.30 -1.02
C LYS A 184 5.02 -5.22 -2.21
N MET A 185 3.73 -4.96 -1.98
CA MET A 185 2.74 -4.79 -3.05
C MET A 185 3.12 -3.65 -4.01
N ALA A 186 3.47 -2.47 -3.48
CA ALA A 186 3.88 -1.34 -4.32
C ALA A 186 5.15 -1.62 -5.14
N ARG A 187 6.11 -2.37 -4.59
CA ARG A 187 7.29 -2.79 -5.37
C ARG A 187 6.92 -3.76 -6.48
N ALA A 188 6.08 -4.75 -6.21
CA ALA A 188 5.60 -5.67 -7.24
C ALA A 188 4.90 -4.92 -8.40
N TYR A 189 4.06 -3.92 -8.10
CA TYR A 189 3.46 -3.08 -9.13
C TYR A 189 4.48 -2.19 -9.87
N ALA A 190 5.50 -1.68 -9.18
CA ALA A 190 6.58 -0.92 -9.82
C ALA A 190 7.43 -1.80 -10.74
N ASP A 191 7.70 -3.04 -10.35
CA ASP A 191 8.42 -4.01 -11.18
C ASP A 191 7.56 -4.42 -12.38
N ALA A 192 6.24 -4.62 -12.18
CA ALA A 192 5.30 -4.90 -13.25
C ALA A 192 5.21 -3.77 -14.28
N LEU A 193 5.25 -2.50 -13.85
CA LEU A 193 5.30 -1.34 -14.76
C LEU A 193 6.48 -1.42 -15.74
N VAL A 194 7.66 -1.79 -15.24
CA VAL A 194 8.86 -1.93 -16.08
C VAL A 194 8.70 -3.13 -17.03
N ALA A 195 8.20 -4.25 -16.53
CA ALA A 195 7.95 -5.43 -17.36
C ALA A 195 6.94 -5.14 -18.49
N PHE A 196 5.83 -4.46 -18.22
CA PHE A 196 4.85 -4.07 -19.24
C PHE A 196 5.41 -3.06 -20.25
N ARG A 197 6.26 -2.11 -19.81
CA ARG A 197 6.96 -1.19 -20.72
C ARG A 197 7.80 -1.96 -21.74
N GLU A 198 8.51 -2.99 -21.28
CA GLU A 198 9.42 -3.81 -22.09
C GLU A 198 8.71 -4.99 -22.80
N GLY A 199 7.39 -5.15 -22.63
CA GLY A 199 6.63 -6.28 -23.20
C GLY A 199 6.99 -7.65 -22.62
N GLN A 200 7.49 -7.69 -21.39
CA GLN A 200 7.86 -8.92 -20.71
C GLN A 200 6.62 -9.67 -20.20
N PRO A 201 6.55 -11.00 -20.32
CA PRO A 201 5.43 -11.78 -19.80
C PRO A 201 5.43 -11.76 -18.27
N ILE A 202 4.26 -11.48 -17.67
CA ILE A 202 4.04 -11.43 -16.22
C ILE A 202 3.02 -12.51 -15.84
N GLY A 203 3.25 -13.24 -14.74
CA GLY A 203 2.26 -14.17 -14.20
C GLY A 203 2.80 -15.19 -13.19
N ASP A 204 1.86 -15.94 -12.62
CA ASP A 204 2.10 -16.90 -11.54
C ASP A 204 2.68 -18.22 -12.07
N GLY A 205 3.96 -18.24 -12.41
CA GLY A 205 4.75 -19.43 -12.74
C GLY A 205 4.36 -20.17 -14.04
N ILE A 206 3.09 -20.51 -14.23
CA ILE A 206 2.55 -21.21 -15.40
C ILE A 206 2.68 -20.34 -16.66
N GLY A 207 2.35 -19.04 -16.58
CA GLY A 207 2.51 -18.11 -17.71
C GLY A 207 3.98 -17.99 -18.15
N ALA A 208 4.89 -17.80 -17.19
CA ALA A 208 6.32 -17.77 -17.45
C ALA A 208 6.85 -19.12 -17.98
N LEU A 209 6.34 -20.25 -17.50
CA LEU A 209 6.72 -21.59 -17.96
C LEU A 209 6.23 -21.87 -19.39
N VAL A 210 5.02 -21.42 -19.73
CA VAL A 210 4.48 -21.48 -21.10
C VAL A 210 5.30 -20.59 -22.02
N ALA A 211 5.60 -19.35 -21.62
CA ALA A 211 6.48 -18.47 -22.37
C ALA A 211 7.87 -19.09 -22.59
N ALA A 212 8.48 -19.64 -21.53
CA ALA A 212 9.76 -20.35 -21.61
C ALA A 212 9.70 -21.56 -22.56
N LYS A 213 8.60 -22.31 -22.57
CA LYS A 213 8.38 -23.42 -23.51
C LYS A 213 8.30 -22.93 -24.96
N LEU A 214 7.64 -21.79 -25.21
CA LEU A 214 7.52 -21.19 -26.55
C LEU A 214 8.84 -20.54 -27.03
N MET A 215 9.65 -20.04 -26.10
CA MET A 215 10.97 -19.46 -26.35
C MET A 215 12.08 -20.52 -26.43
N HIS A 216 11.79 -21.77 -26.12
CA HIS A 216 12.76 -22.86 -26.12
C HIS A 216 13.38 -23.04 -27.52
N GLY A 217 14.71 -22.91 -27.62
CA GLY A 217 15.45 -23.00 -28.88
C GLY A 217 15.57 -21.68 -29.66
N LYS A 218 15.09 -20.55 -29.13
CA LYS A 218 15.31 -19.21 -29.70
C LYS A 218 16.43 -18.46 -28.94
N PRO A 219 17.17 -17.55 -29.61
CA PRO A 219 18.15 -16.71 -28.92
C PRO A 219 17.45 -15.82 -27.90
N PHE A 220 17.97 -15.79 -26.68
CA PHE A 220 17.47 -14.94 -25.59
C PHE A 220 18.62 -14.17 -24.94
N LYS A 221 18.30 -13.03 -24.32
CA LYS A 221 19.27 -12.20 -23.59
C LYS A 221 19.06 -12.38 -22.08
N PRO A 222 20.04 -12.88 -21.32
CA PRO A 222 19.92 -12.95 -19.87
C PRO A 222 19.92 -11.54 -19.26
N LEU A 223 19.03 -11.32 -18.30
CA LEU A 223 19.02 -10.12 -17.47
C LEU A 223 19.76 -10.44 -16.15
N VAL A 224 20.69 -9.56 -15.78
CA VAL A 224 21.51 -9.61 -14.55
C VAL A 224 20.69 -9.06 -13.39
#